data_AF-A0A0S2W199-F1
#
_entry.id   AF-A0A0S2W199-F1
#
_cell.length_a   1.000
_cell.length_b   1.000
_cell.length_c   1.000
_cell.angle_alpha   90.00
_cell.angle_beta   90.00
_cell.angle_gamma   90.00
#
_symmetry.space_group_name_H-M   'P 1'
#
loop_
_entity.id
_entity.type
_entity.pdbx_description
1 polymer ?
#
loop_
_entity_poly.entity_id
_entity_poly.type
_entity_poly.pdbx_seq_one_letter_code
_entity_poly.pdbx_strand_id
1 'polypeptide(L)'
;MKITDLIIDPRSLGSKLWLVEVSPAYEYRENRKTDTVLGYRYTVAMPEKGLDKINVRIDGDKRMDAPDGYAEVRFDGLEVFIYWSQGQPQVGARATGIHLVNPKT
;
A
#
# COMPACT_ATOMS: atom_id res chain seq x y z
N MET A 1 10.09 -7.65 24.02
CA MET A 1 9.10 -7.40 22.96
C MET A 1 9.31 -5.99 22.44
N LYS A 2 9.59 -5.81 21.15
CA LYS A 2 9.65 -4.52 20.47
C LYS A 2 8.29 -4.22 19.84
N ILE A 3 7.95 -2.95 19.68
CA ILE A 3 6.68 -2.57 19.02
C ILE A 3 6.57 -3.11 17.58
N THR A 4 7.70 -3.26 16.90
CA THR A 4 7.81 -3.83 15.55
C THR A 4 7.55 -5.34 15.49
N ASP A 5 7.51 -6.02 16.65
CA ASP A 5 7.18 -7.44 16.73
C ASP A 5 5.66 -7.66 16.72
N LEU A 6 4.85 -6.59 16.78
CA LEU A 6 3.39 -6.68 16.71
C LEU A 6 2.95 -7.01 15.29
N ILE A 7 2.09 -8.02 15.18
CA ILE A 7 1.44 -8.40 13.93
C ILE A 7 0.10 -7.66 13.84
N ILE A 8 -0.07 -6.85 12.80
CA ILE A 8 -1.33 -6.18 12.50
C ILE A 8 -2.08 -7.04 11.50
N ASP A 9 -3.27 -7.50 11.88
CA ASP A 9 -4.14 -8.24 10.99
C ASP A 9 -4.60 -7.34 9.83
N PRO A 10 -4.34 -7.69 8.55
CA PRO A 10 -4.77 -6.89 7.41
C PRO A 10 -6.28 -6.66 7.34
N ARG A 11 -7.09 -7.53 7.97
CA ARG A 11 -8.55 -7.36 8.09
C ARG A 11 -8.93 -6.11 8.87
N SER A 12 -8.01 -5.54 9.66
CA SER A 12 -8.19 -4.24 10.31
C SER A 12 -8.40 -3.09 9.32
N LEU A 13 -7.99 -3.23 8.06
CA LEU A 13 -8.21 -2.23 7.00
C LEU A 13 -9.67 -2.23 6.47
N GLY A 14 -10.49 -3.20 6.86
CA GLY A 14 -11.87 -3.39 6.39
C GLY A 14 -11.99 -4.42 5.28
N SER A 15 -13.23 -4.73 4.88
CA SER A 15 -13.52 -5.75 3.87
C SER A 15 -13.34 -5.26 2.42
N LYS A 16 -13.36 -3.94 2.22
CA LYS A 16 -13.22 -3.28 0.91
C LYS A 16 -12.05 -2.32 0.91
N LEU A 17 -11.29 -2.34 -0.18
CA LEU A 17 -10.21 -1.40 -0.44
C LEU A 17 -10.45 -0.74 -1.79
N TRP A 18 -10.46 0.59 -1.81
CA TRP A 18 -10.67 1.37 -3.02
C TRP A 18 -9.37 2.03 -3.45
N LEU A 19 -8.76 1.53 -4.53
CA LEU A 19 -7.63 2.19 -5.17
C LEU A 19 -8.05 3.57 -5.66
N VAL A 20 -7.27 4.59 -5.31
CA VAL A 20 -7.52 5.99 -5.72
C VAL A 20 -6.31 6.67 -6.35
N GLU A 21 -5.10 6.13 -6.15
CA GLU A 21 -3.87 6.70 -6.70
C GLU A 21 -2.79 5.61 -6.84
N VAL A 22 -1.94 5.75 -7.86
CA VAL A 22 -0.73 4.94 -8.04
C VAL A 22 0.46 5.87 -8.24
N SER A 23 1.49 5.73 -7.39
CA SER A 23 2.71 6.55 -7.47
C SER A 23 3.98 5.70 -7.42
N PRO A 24 5.06 6.09 -8.12
CA PRO A 24 6.33 5.36 -8.10
C PRO A 24 6.99 5.38 -6.71
N ALA A 25 7.56 4.23 -6.32
CA ALA A 25 8.40 4.07 -5.14
C ALA A 25 9.87 4.11 -5.55
N TYR A 26 10.48 5.28 -5.39
CA TYR A 26 11.88 5.49 -5.74
C TYR A 26 12.85 4.92 -4.70
N GLU A 27 14.00 4.49 -5.19
CA GLU A 27 15.17 4.19 -4.36
C GLU A 27 15.73 5.48 -3.75
N TYR A 28 16.11 5.40 -2.48
CA TYR A 28 16.86 6.44 -1.80
C TYR A 28 18.28 5.92 -1.53
N ARG A 29 19.29 6.67 -1.97
CA ARG A 29 20.70 6.43 -1.64
C ARG A 29 21.24 7.67 -0.94
N GLU A 30 21.93 7.47 0.18
CA GLU A 30 22.53 8.58 0.96
C GLU A 30 21.51 9.70 1.29
N ASN A 31 20.29 9.32 1.68
CA ASN A 31 19.16 10.22 1.94
C ASN A 31 18.70 11.09 0.75
N ARG A 32 19.13 10.78 -0.48
CA ARG A 32 18.66 11.44 -1.70
C ARG A 32 17.81 10.47 -2.52
N LYS A 33 16.67 10.97 -2.99
CA LYS A 33 15.83 10.28 -3.98
C LYS A 33 16.64 10.12 -5.27
N THR A 34 16.66 8.92 -5.82
CA THR A 34 17.23 8.62 -7.14
C THR A 34 16.12 8.54 -8.19
N ASP A 35 16.51 8.41 -9.45
CA ASP A 35 15.57 8.16 -10.56
C ASP A 35 15.19 6.68 -10.70
N THR A 36 15.80 5.79 -9.91
CA THR A 36 15.50 4.35 -9.93
C THR A 36 14.16 4.09 -9.24
N VAL A 37 13.20 3.52 -9.97
CA VAL A 37 11.93 3.03 -9.43
C VAL A 37 12.11 1.59 -8.95
N LEU A 38 11.86 1.32 -7.67
CA LEU A 38 11.94 -0.02 -7.08
C LEU A 38 10.58 -0.73 -7.03
N GLY A 39 9.50 0.01 -7.23
CA GLY A 39 8.14 -0.48 -7.08
C GLY A 39 7.13 0.65 -7.24
N TYR A 40 5.88 0.35 -6.91
CA TYR A 40 4.78 1.31 -6.94
C TYR A 40 4.00 1.26 -5.63
N ARG A 41 3.55 2.43 -5.18
CA ARG A 41 2.62 2.59 -4.07
C ARG A 41 1.20 2.72 -4.63
N TYR A 42 0.32 1.86 -4.12
CA TYR A 42 -1.10 1.87 -4.43
C TYR A 42 -1.81 2.47 -3.22
N THR A 43 -2.26 3.72 -3.35
CA THR A 43 -3.01 4.40 -2.29
C THR A 43 -4.43 3.87 -2.32
N VAL A 44 -4.85 3.21 -1.24
CA VAL A 44 -6.22 2.73 -1.08
C VAL A 44 -6.94 3.50 0.01
N ALA A 45 -8.17 3.91 -0.28
CA ALA A 45 -9.12 4.38 0.73
C ALA A 45 -9.85 3.18 1.34
N MET A 46 -10.12 3.25 2.63
CA MET A 46 -10.82 2.24 3.42
C MET A 46 -12.24 2.74 3.74
N PRO A 47 -13.28 2.35 2.98
CA PRO A 47 -14.64 2.89 3.15
C PRO A 47 -15.22 2.68 4.55
N GLU A 48 -14.91 1.52 5.15
CA GLU A 48 -15.34 1.15 6.51
C GLU A 48 -14.57 1.87 7.61
N LYS A 49 -13.50 2.62 7.25
CA LYS A 49 -12.67 3.43 8.15
C LYS A 49 -12.75 4.91 7.79
N GLY A 50 -13.93 5.38 7.40
CA GLY A 50 -14.14 6.81 7.12
C GLY A 50 -13.35 7.33 5.92
N LEU A 51 -12.98 6.46 4.98
CA LEU A 51 -12.13 6.77 3.82
C LEU A 51 -10.68 7.14 4.17
N ASP A 52 -10.21 6.75 5.37
CA ASP A 52 -8.80 6.79 5.70
C ASP A 52 -7.98 6.05 4.65
N LYS A 53 -6.78 6.55 4.38
CA LYS A 53 -5.92 6.06 3.30
C LYS A 53 -4.67 5.40 3.82
N ILE A 54 -4.24 4.35 3.13
CA ILE A 54 -2.94 3.69 3.34
C ILE A 54 -2.28 3.40 2.01
N ASN A 55 -0.95 3.51 1.98
CA ASN A 55 -0.14 3.14 0.83
C ASN A 55 0.27 1.67 0.93
N VAL A 56 -0.13 0.85 -0.04
CA VAL A 56 0.36 -0.52 -0.18
C VAL A 56 1.48 -0.52 -1.22
N ARG A 57 2.69 -0.89 -0.81
CA ARG A 57 3.84 -1.00 -1.72
C ARG A 57 3.89 -2.38 -2.36
N ILE A 58 4.09 -2.42 -3.68
CA ILE A 58 4.45 -3.64 -4.42
C ILE A 58 5.75 -3.34 -5.16
N ASP A 59 6.76 -4.20 -4.97
CA ASP A 59 8.06 -4.07 -5.63
C ASP A 59 8.00 -4.56 -7.09
N GLY A 60 8.88 -4.01 -7.93
CA GLY A 60 8.97 -4.30 -9.36
C GLY A 60 8.02 -3.47 -10.23
N ASP A 61 7.65 -4.04 -11.37
CA ASP A 61 6.87 -3.33 -12.39
C ASP A 61 5.47 -2.92 -11.91
N LYS A 62 4.97 -1.81 -12.47
CA LYS A 62 3.61 -1.34 -12.24
C LYS A 62 2.59 -2.42 -12.64
N ARG A 63 1.67 -2.72 -11.74
CA ARG A 63 0.64 -3.77 -11.88
C ARG A 63 -0.75 -3.24 -12.22
N MET A 64 -1.01 -1.97 -11.92
CA MET A 64 -2.27 -1.29 -12.21
C MET A 64 -2.03 0.21 -12.35
N ASP A 65 -2.82 0.89 -13.19
CA ASP A 65 -2.84 2.35 -13.30
C ASP A 65 -3.78 2.99 -12.28
N ALA A 66 -3.60 4.30 -12.04
CA ALA A 66 -4.55 5.05 -11.24
C ALA A 66 -5.93 5.07 -11.94
N PRO A 67 -7.02 4.75 -11.23
CA PRO A 67 -8.35 4.77 -11.81
C PRO A 67 -8.87 6.22 -11.97
N ASP A 68 -9.85 6.40 -12.85
CA ASP A 68 -10.68 7.61 -12.85
C ASP A 68 -11.69 7.51 -11.70
N GLY A 69 -11.42 8.24 -10.60
CA GLY A 69 -12.16 8.13 -9.35
C GLY A 69 -11.61 7.03 -8.44
N TYR A 70 -12.26 5.86 -8.41
CA TYR A 70 -11.82 4.73 -7.59
C TYR A 70 -12.11 3.38 -8.24
N ALA A 71 -11.33 2.37 -7.85
CA ALA A 71 -11.56 0.99 -8.22
C ALA A 71 -11.45 0.07 -6.99
N GLU A 72 -12.40 -0.85 -6.81
CA GLU A 72 -12.32 -1.83 -5.73
C GLU A 72 -11.27 -2.90 -6.08
N VAL A 73 -10.30 -3.08 -5.18
CA VAL A 73 -9.13 -3.95 -5.40
C VAL A 73 -8.93 -4.94 -4.25
N ARG A 74 -8.26 -6.05 -4.58
CA ARG A 74 -7.73 -7.01 -3.62
C ARG A 74 -6.22 -7.15 -3.83
N PHE A 75 -5.48 -7.32 -2.75
CA PHE A 75 -4.05 -7.57 -2.77
C PHE A 75 -3.73 -9.04 -2.48
N ASP A 76 -2.71 -9.56 -3.17
CA ASP A 76 -2.10 -10.84 -2.82
C ASP A 76 -1.01 -10.62 -1.77
N GLY A 77 -0.96 -11.48 -0.75
CA GLY A 77 0.10 -11.43 0.26
C GLY A 77 0.15 -10.10 1.03
N LEU A 78 -1.01 -9.46 1.26
CA LEU A 78 -1.09 -8.20 1.98
C LEU A 78 -0.58 -8.36 3.41
N GLU A 79 0.43 -7.57 3.75
CA GLU A 79 1.01 -7.49 5.08
C GLU A 79 0.94 -6.05 5.56
N VAL A 80 0.48 -5.86 6.80
CA VAL A 80 0.50 -4.59 7.51
C VAL A 80 1.50 -4.71 8.65
N PHE A 81 2.44 -3.76 8.72
CA PHE A 81 3.57 -3.83 9.63
C PHE A 81 3.88 -2.48 10.26
N ILE A 82 4.56 -2.49 11.41
CA ILE A 82 5.05 -1.29 12.07
C ILE A 82 6.51 -1.07 11.68
N TYR A 83 6.85 0.15 11.28
CA TYR A 83 8.24 0.58 11.06
C TYR A 83 8.53 1.86 11.82
N TRP A 84 9.79 2.14 12.11
CA TRP A 84 10.20 3.38 12.77
C TRP A 84 10.52 4.46 11.74
N SER A 85 9.99 5.66 11.96
CA SER A 85 10.36 6.85 11.19
C SER A 85 10.33 8.07 12.10
N GLN A 86 11.37 8.91 12.03
CA GLN A 86 11.48 10.15 12.83
C GLN A 86 11.21 9.94 14.34
N GLY A 87 11.67 8.80 14.89
CA GLY A 87 11.51 8.48 16.31
C GLY A 87 10.09 8.06 16.73
N GLN A 88 9.17 7.85 15.78
CA GLN A 88 7.82 7.37 16.05
C GLN A 88 7.50 6.09 15.26
N PRO A 89 6.72 5.15 15.82
CA PRO A 89 6.20 4.02 15.07
C PRO A 89 5.19 4.50 14.04
N GLN A 90 5.31 3.97 12.83
CA GLN A 90 4.43 4.22 11.69
C GLN A 90 3.87 2.90 11.18
N VAL A 91 2.69 2.94 10.57
CA VAL A 91 2.09 1.77 9.93
C VAL A 91 2.41 1.79 8.44
N GLY A 92 2.99 0.70 7.95
CA GLY A 92 3.23 0.46 6.52
C GLY A 92 2.43 -0.75 6.03
N ALA A 93 2.23 -0.82 4.71
CA ALA A 93 1.63 -1.98 4.07
C ALA A 93 2.43 -2.38 2.82
N ARG A 94 2.52 -3.69 2.58
CA ARG A 94 3.12 -4.26 1.36
C ARG A 94 2.32 -5.44 0.85
N ALA A 95 2.44 -5.73 -0.43
CA ALA A 95 1.78 -6.84 -1.10
C ALA A 95 2.65 -7.36 -2.25
N THR A 96 2.31 -8.54 -2.77
CA THR A 96 2.98 -9.15 -3.93
C THR A 96 2.23 -8.96 -5.25
N GLY A 97 0.94 -8.62 -5.19
CA GLY A 97 0.07 -8.43 -6.34
C GLY A 97 -1.18 -7.62 -6.01
N ILE A 98 -1.88 -7.13 -7.04
CA ILE A 98 -3.12 -6.35 -6.94
C ILE A 98 -4.05 -6.75 -8.08
N HIS A 99 -5.34 -6.91 -7.78
CA HIS A 99 -6.38 -7.32 -8.73
C HIS A 99 -7.64 -6.48 -8.53
N LEU A 100 -8.38 -6.23 -9.63
CA LEU A 100 -9.73 -5.68 -9.53
C LEU A 100 -10.67 -6.74 -8.94
N VAL A 101 -11.54 -6.33 -8.01
CA VAL A 101 -12.56 -7.23 -7.44
C VAL A 101 -13.65 -7.53 -8.48
N ASN A 102 -14.02 -6.54 -9.30
CA ASN A 102 -14.97 -6.67 -10.40
C ASN A 102 -14.33 -6.20 -11.71
N PRO A 103 -13.55 -7.04 -12.42
CA PRO A 103 -13.06 -6.69 -13.74
C PRO A 103 -14.26 -6.46 -14.68
N LYS A 104 -14.26 -5.37 -15.46
CA LYS A 104 -15.27 -5.18 -16.51
C LYS A 104 -15.09 -6.31 -17.54
N THR A 105 -16.11 -7.14 -17.70
CA THR A 105 -16.22 -8.16 -18.74
C THR A 105 -16.40 -7.54 -20.12
#